data_AF-A0A419DD07-F1
#
_entry.id   AF-A0A419DD07-F1
#
_cell.length_a   1.000
_cell.length_b   1.000
_cell.length_c   1.000
_cell.angle_alpha   90.00
_cell.angle_beta   90.00
_cell.angle_gamma   90.00
#
_symmetry.space_group_name_H-M   'P 1'
#
loop_
_entity.id
_entity.type
_entity.pdbx_description
1 polymer ?
#
loop_
_entity_poly.entity_id
_entity_poly.type
_entity_poly.pdbx_seq_one_letter_code
_entity_poly.pdbx_strand_id
1 'polypeptide(L)'
;MIDYQAAPTPPVKKTGGNPLMLIVSGVLAVVLIAVGVLYVMEMGKLKKANDNIASLETNVTSLEGQLATEKASVASLQTQLAAEKANVATLQTQLATAKSDLTASQAKVTSLTAELATANGKVTTLTADLATANGKVTTTQASLDKANLDLAAALVTNTTQAATIKTIQYPRHFNSYAELTNFLAQDDTNTNPAYSGSANIKAYILEVKALRAGFILPAYITWDTYYIYLNNIALVGDSLYKVTPSTDAVTYQVAFATAPPSYPIPLP
;
A
#
# COMPACT_ATOMS: atom_id res chain seq x y z
N MET A 1 -46.36 137.17 82.13
CA MET A 1 -47.24 135.99 82.06
C MET A 1 -46.57 135.00 81.12
N ILE A 2 -45.97 133.89 81.52
CA ILE A 2 -46.30 132.96 82.60
C ILE A 2 -45.10 132.76 83.54
N ASP A 3 -45.43 132.49 84.80
CA ASP A 3 -44.64 132.67 86.02
C ASP A 3 -43.84 131.43 86.44
N TYR A 4 -42.85 131.70 87.26
CA TYR A 4 -41.77 130.86 87.77
C TYR A 4 -42.26 129.81 88.80
N GLN A 5 -41.82 128.54 88.65
CA GLN A 5 -41.41 127.75 89.82
C GLN A 5 -40.19 126.90 89.48
N ALA A 6 -39.04 127.45 89.85
CA ALA A 6 -37.83 126.68 90.08
C ALA A 6 -38.07 125.70 91.24
N ALA A 7 -38.06 124.40 90.94
CA ALA A 7 -37.89 123.35 91.94
C ALA A 7 -36.38 123.16 92.20
N PRO A 8 -35.99 122.93 93.46
CA PRO A 8 -34.65 123.19 93.98
C PRO A 8 -33.58 122.32 93.30
N THR A 9 -32.48 122.94 92.92
CA THR A 9 -31.19 122.26 92.72
C THR A 9 -30.93 121.40 93.96
N PRO A 10 -30.79 120.06 93.83
CA PRO A 10 -30.26 119.26 94.91
C PRO A 10 -28.91 119.88 95.30
N PRO A 11 -28.54 119.88 96.59
CA PRO A 11 -27.24 120.40 97.00
C PRO A 11 -26.19 119.79 96.08
N VAL A 12 -25.29 120.62 95.55
CA VAL A 12 -24.04 120.16 94.96
C VAL A 12 -23.34 119.39 96.07
N LYS A 13 -23.64 118.09 96.15
CA LYS A 13 -23.03 117.18 97.09
C LYS A 13 -21.61 117.13 96.60
N LYS A 14 -20.76 117.89 97.29
CA LYS A 14 -19.32 117.90 97.15
C LYS A 14 -18.87 116.46 97.36
N THR A 15 -18.89 115.66 96.30
CA THR A 15 -18.08 114.47 96.20
C THR A 15 -16.65 114.97 96.06
N GLY A 16 -16.12 115.50 97.17
CA GLY A 16 -14.82 115.05 97.59
C GLY A 16 -14.99 113.55 97.84
N GLY A 17 -15.05 112.77 96.75
CA GLY A 17 -14.90 111.34 96.86
C GLY A 17 -13.61 111.17 97.61
N ASN A 18 -13.70 110.62 98.83
CA ASN A 18 -12.52 110.37 99.65
C ASN A 18 -11.53 109.66 98.72
N PRO A 19 -10.33 110.20 98.46
CA PRO A 19 -9.43 109.66 97.45
C PRO A 19 -9.19 108.16 97.68
N LEU A 20 -9.24 107.71 98.94
CA LEU A 20 -9.26 106.30 99.34
C LEU A 20 -10.41 105.47 98.76
N MET A 21 -11.66 105.95 98.71
CA MET A 21 -12.78 105.20 98.13
C MET A 21 -12.73 105.13 96.60
N LEU A 22 -12.23 106.17 95.93
CA LEU A 22 -11.96 106.17 94.49
C LEU A 22 -10.81 105.20 94.15
N ILE A 23 -9.77 105.13 95.00
CA ILE A 23 -8.69 104.15 94.88
C ILE A 23 -9.22 102.72 95.09
N VAL A 24 -10.01 102.48 96.15
CA VAL A 24 -10.57 101.14 96.46
C VAL A 24 -11.55 100.66 95.38
N SER A 25 -12.44 101.52 94.89
CA SER A 25 -13.36 101.19 93.79
C SER A 25 -12.62 100.98 92.46
N GLY A 26 -11.56 101.75 92.19
CA GLY A 26 -10.67 101.54 91.05
C GLY A 26 -9.93 100.20 91.12
N VAL A 27 -9.37 99.84 92.27
CA VAL A 27 -8.69 98.54 92.49
C VAL A 27 -9.68 97.38 92.33
N LEU A 28 -10.89 97.49 92.89
CA LEU A 28 -11.92 96.45 92.75
C LEU A 28 -12.39 96.30 91.30
N ALA A 29 -12.54 97.42 90.56
CA ALA A 29 -12.85 97.39 89.13
C ALA A 29 -11.75 96.70 88.32
N VAL A 30 -10.48 96.98 88.61
CA VAL A 30 -9.34 96.31 87.95
C VAL A 30 -9.31 94.81 88.26
N VAL A 31 -9.59 94.41 89.50
CA VAL A 31 -9.66 92.98 89.89
C VAL A 31 -10.81 92.28 89.17
N LEU A 32 -12.01 92.88 89.13
CA LEU A 32 -13.16 92.30 88.42
C LEU A 32 -12.92 92.21 86.91
N ILE A 33 -12.29 93.21 86.31
CA ILE A 33 -11.87 93.17 84.90
C ILE A 33 -10.83 92.07 84.68
N ALA A 34 -9.81 91.96 85.54
CA ALA A 34 -8.79 90.94 85.45
C ALA A 34 -9.38 89.52 85.56
N VAL A 35 -10.27 89.29 86.53
CA VAL A 35 -11.00 88.02 86.68
C VAL A 35 -11.89 87.74 85.47
N GLY A 36 -12.60 88.75 84.95
CA GLY A 36 -13.42 88.62 83.74
C GLY A 36 -12.59 88.27 82.50
N VAL A 37 -11.43 88.92 82.31
CA VAL A 37 -10.49 88.62 81.22
C VAL A 37 -9.92 87.21 81.37
N LEU A 38 -9.55 86.79 82.59
CA LEU A 38 -9.05 85.45 82.88
C LEU A 38 -10.12 84.38 82.62
N TYR A 39 -11.36 84.63 83.03
CA TYR A 39 -12.51 83.77 82.75
C TYR A 39 -12.77 83.63 81.24
N VAL A 40 -12.76 84.73 80.48
CA VAL A 40 -12.94 84.71 79.02
C VAL A 40 -11.78 83.99 78.32
N MET A 41 -10.54 84.16 78.78
CA MET A 41 -9.39 83.43 78.25
C MET A 41 -9.48 81.93 78.52
N GLU A 42 -9.86 81.52 79.74
CA GLU A 42 -10.06 80.10 80.08
C GLU A 42 -11.26 79.49 79.34
N MET A 43 -12.37 80.23 79.18
CA MET A 43 -13.48 79.82 78.32
C MET A 43 -13.05 79.65 76.86
N GLY A 44 -12.18 80.53 76.35
CA GLY A 44 -11.64 80.44 75.00
C GLY A 44 -10.78 79.20 74.79
N LYS A 45 -9.92 78.86 75.76
CA LYS A 45 -9.15 77.60 75.75
C LYS A 45 -10.06 76.37 75.80
N LEU A 46 -11.06 76.39 76.68
CA LEU A 46 -12.03 75.30 76.83
C LEU A 46 -12.81 75.08 75.53
N LYS A 47 -13.29 76.17 74.90
CA LYS A 47 -13.97 76.08 73.60
C LYS A 47 -13.06 75.47 72.53
N LYS A 48 -11.81 75.90 72.43
CA LYS A 48 -10.84 75.36 71.47
C LYS A 48 -10.56 73.87 71.72
N ALA A 49 -10.45 73.47 72.98
CA ALA A 49 -10.32 72.06 73.34
C ALA A 49 -11.56 71.26 72.92
N ASN A 50 -12.76 71.81 73.12
CA ASN A 50 -14.01 71.16 72.71
C ASN A 50 -14.14 71.04 71.19
N ASP A 51 -13.78 72.09 70.44
CA ASP A 51 -13.74 72.08 68.98
C ASP A 51 -12.73 71.02 68.46
N ASN A 52 -11.57 70.90 69.11
CA ASN A 52 -10.58 69.87 68.80
C ASN A 52 -11.12 68.46 69.08
N ILE A 53 -11.78 68.24 70.23
CA ILE A 53 -12.41 66.95 70.57
C ILE A 53 -13.43 66.57 69.50
N ALA A 54 -14.33 67.47 69.11
CA ALA A 54 -15.32 67.20 68.06
C ALA A 54 -14.66 66.86 66.71
N SER A 55 -13.56 67.53 66.37
CA SER A 55 -12.76 67.21 65.17
C SER A 55 -12.11 65.83 65.25
N LEU A 56 -11.54 65.48 66.41
CA LEU A 56 -10.98 64.15 66.66
C LEU A 56 -12.06 63.06 66.59
N GLU A 57 -13.24 63.26 67.17
CA GLU A 57 -14.37 62.33 67.10
C GLU A 57 -14.82 62.08 65.65
N THR A 58 -14.87 63.15 64.84
CA THR A 58 -15.17 63.06 63.40
C THR A 58 -14.10 62.24 62.67
N ASN A 59 -12.82 62.49 62.96
CA ASN A 59 -11.70 61.75 62.36
C ASN A 59 -11.71 60.27 62.77
N VAL A 60 -11.99 59.96 64.04
CA VAL A 60 -12.13 58.58 64.55
C VAL A 60 -13.24 57.86 63.80
N THR A 61 -14.42 58.48 63.70
CA THR A 61 -15.56 57.91 62.96
C THR A 61 -15.21 57.64 61.49
N SER A 62 -14.49 58.56 60.85
CA SER A 62 -14.01 58.39 59.47
C SER A 62 -13.03 57.23 59.32
N LEU A 63 -12.06 57.12 60.23
CA LEU A 63 -11.08 56.04 60.26
C LEU A 63 -11.73 54.67 60.53
N GLU A 64 -12.75 54.62 61.39
CA GLU A 64 -13.53 53.40 61.63
C GLU A 64 -14.26 52.94 60.37
N GLY A 65 -14.86 53.87 59.61
CA GLY A 65 -15.50 53.57 58.32
C GLY A 65 -14.52 53.08 57.25
N GLN A 66 -13.34 53.70 57.17
CA GLN A 66 -12.25 53.25 56.29
C GLN A 66 -11.76 51.85 56.68
N LEU A 67 -11.56 51.60 57.97
CA LEU A 67 -11.14 50.29 58.48
C LEU A 67 -12.19 49.20 58.19
N ALA A 68 -13.48 49.50 58.32
CA ALA A 68 -14.56 48.58 57.96
C ALA A 68 -14.55 48.24 56.47
N THR A 69 -14.32 49.25 55.61
CA THR A 69 -14.20 49.07 54.15
C THR A 69 -13.00 48.19 53.80
N GLU A 70 -11.84 48.46 54.40
CA GLU A 70 -10.62 47.70 54.14
C GLU A 70 -10.77 46.24 54.60
N LYS A 71 -11.41 46.00 55.76
CA LYS A 71 -11.73 44.64 56.21
C LYS A 71 -12.63 43.89 55.22
N ALA A 72 -13.61 44.57 54.63
CA ALA A 72 -14.48 43.97 53.61
C ALA A 72 -13.69 43.65 52.32
N SER A 73 -12.81 44.55 51.88
CA SER A 73 -11.91 44.31 50.74
C SER A 73 -10.99 43.11 50.97
N VAL A 74 -10.37 43.00 52.15
CA VAL A 74 -9.54 41.86 52.51
C VAL A 74 -10.33 40.55 52.48
N ALA A 75 -11.55 40.52 53.03
CA ALA A 75 -12.39 39.33 53.00
C ALA A 75 -12.77 38.91 51.56
N SER A 76 -13.04 39.89 50.68
CA SER A 76 -13.30 39.64 49.25
C SER A 76 -12.07 39.06 48.56
N LEU A 77 -10.89 39.64 48.76
CA LEU A 77 -9.62 39.15 48.20
C LEU A 77 -9.28 37.74 48.70
N GLN A 78 -9.54 37.43 49.97
CA GLN A 78 -9.37 36.08 50.51
C GLN A 78 -10.27 35.06 49.81
N THR A 79 -11.52 35.43 49.52
CA THR A 79 -12.46 34.57 48.79
C THR A 79 -12.00 34.34 47.35
N GLN A 80 -11.57 35.39 46.64
CA GLN A 80 -11.03 35.28 45.29
C GLN A 80 -9.76 34.42 45.25
N LEU A 81 -8.86 34.59 46.21
CA LEU A 81 -7.64 33.78 46.33
C LEU A 81 -7.96 32.30 46.56
N ALA A 82 -8.98 31.99 47.38
CA ALA A 82 -9.41 30.62 47.61
C ALA A 82 -9.99 29.98 46.32
N ALA A 83 -10.81 30.73 45.57
CA ALA A 83 -11.34 30.27 44.29
C ALA A 83 -10.22 30.02 43.27
N GLU A 84 -9.25 30.92 43.17
CA GLU A 84 -8.13 30.77 42.23
C GLU A 84 -7.24 29.57 42.59
N LYS A 85 -7.01 29.31 43.88
CA LYS A 85 -6.32 28.10 44.33
C LYS A 85 -7.05 26.82 43.89
N ALA A 86 -8.38 26.80 43.94
CA ALA A 86 -9.18 25.67 43.49
C ALA A 86 -9.10 25.48 41.96
N ASN A 87 -9.13 26.59 41.20
CA ASN A 87 -8.94 26.57 39.75
C ASN A 87 -7.57 25.99 39.37
N VAL A 88 -6.50 26.46 40.02
CA VAL A 88 -5.14 25.95 39.80
C VAL A 88 -5.05 24.44 40.09
N ALA A 89 -5.64 23.95 41.18
CA ALA A 89 -5.65 22.52 41.49
C ALA A 89 -6.38 21.68 40.42
N THR A 90 -7.49 22.23 39.88
CA THR A 90 -8.24 21.59 38.79
C THR A 90 -7.40 21.53 37.51
N LEU A 91 -6.77 22.64 37.13
CA LEU A 91 -5.90 22.71 35.96
C LEU A 91 -4.69 21.78 36.07
N GLN A 92 -4.10 21.63 37.26
CA GLN A 92 -3.02 20.68 37.51
C GLN A 92 -3.47 19.23 37.28
N THR A 93 -4.68 18.88 37.71
CA THR A 93 -5.27 17.54 37.49
C THR A 93 -5.53 17.28 36.01
N GLN A 94 -6.08 18.26 35.29
CA GLN A 94 -6.30 18.17 33.84
C GLN A 94 -4.98 18.03 33.08
N LEU A 95 -3.95 18.79 33.47
CA LEU A 95 -2.62 18.70 32.87
C LEU A 95 -1.98 17.32 33.10
N ALA A 96 -2.13 16.75 34.29
CA ALA A 96 -1.63 15.40 34.58
C ALA A 96 -2.32 14.34 33.71
N THR A 97 -3.64 14.46 33.54
CA THR A 97 -4.43 13.57 32.66
C THR A 97 -3.98 13.68 31.21
N ALA A 98 -3.88 14.90 30.68
CA ALA A 98 -3.44 15.15 29.31
C ALA A 98 -2.02 14.62 29.03
N LYS A 99 -1.11 14.71 30.02
CA LYS A 99 0.24 14.12 29.91
C LYS A 99 0.17 12.60 29.81
N SER A 100 -0.68 11.95 30.61
CA SER A 100 -0.85 10.50 30.55
C SER A 100 -1.43 10.05 29.21
N ASP A 101 -2.43 10.75 28.70
CA ASP A 101 -3.04 10.46 27.41
C ASP A 101 -2.06 10.63 26.25
N LEU A 102 -1.20 11.66 26.33
CA LEU A 102 -0.13 11.87 25.36
C LEU A 102 0.88 10.72 25.37
N THR A 103 1.30 10.26 26.55
CA THR A 103 2.21 9.10 26.67
C THR A 103 1.57 7.83 26.08
N ALA A 104 0.29 7.57 26.38
CA ALA A 104 -0.42 6.41 25.84
C ALA A 104 -0.55 6.49 24.29
N SER A 105 -0.86 7.67 23.77
CA SER A 105 -0.96 7.91 22.33
C SER A 105 0.39 7.71 21.63
N GLN A 106 1.48 8.19 22.24
CA GLN A 106 2.83 8.00 21.70
C GLN A 106 3.20 6.51 21.64
N ALA A 107 2.90 5.74 22.69
CA ALA A 107 3.13 4.29 22.69
C ALA A 107 2.32 3.58 21.60
N LYS A 108 1.06 3.98 21.39
CA LYS A 108 0.21 3.43 20.32
C LYS A 108 0.76 3.73 18.93
N VAL A 109 1.26 4.94 18.69
CA VAL A 109 1.92 5.30 17.43
C VAL A 109 3.15 4.43 17.18
N THR A 110 3.97 4.18 18.22
CA THR A 110 5.13 3.29 18.10
C THR A 110 4.72 1.86 17.75
N SER A 111 3.68 1.30 18.38
CA SER A 111 3.15 -0.03 18.04
C SER A 111 2.69 -0.11 16.59
N LEU A 112 1.85 0.83 16.16
CA LEU A 112 1.33 0.88 14.79
C LEU A 112 2.45 1.03 13.76
N THR A 113 3.51 1.76 14.09
CA THR A 113 4.69 1.89 13.21
C THR A 113 5.40 0.55 13.03
N ALA A 114 5.57 -0.23 14.11
CA ALA A 114 6.17 -1.56 14.04
C ALA A 114 5.29 -2.57 13.27
N GLU A 115 3.97 -2.52 13.48
CA GLU A 115 3.00 -3.32 12.75
C GLU A 115 3.04 -3.01 11.25
N LEU A 116 3.08 -1.73 10.89
CA LEU A 116 3.21 -1.28 9.49
C LEU A 116 4.51 -1.78 8.85
N ALA A 117 5.64 -1.68 9.55
CA ALA A 117 6.92 -2.20 9.07
C ALA A 117 6.85 -3.72 8.82
N THR A 118 6.21 -4.47 9.73
CA THR A 118 6.00 -5.92 9.59
C THR A 118 5.10 -6.24 8.40
N ALA A 119 4.01 -5.49 8.22
CA ALA A 119 3.10 -5.66 7.09
C ALA A 119 3.80 -5.39 5.75
N ASN A 120 4.61 -4.32 5.67
CA ASN A 120 5.42 -4.02 4.49
C ASN A 120 6.40 -5.15 4.17
N GLY A 121 7.07 -5.71 5.19
CA GLY A 121 7.95 -6.87 5.00
C GLY A 121 7.21 -8.08 4.40
N LYS A 122 6.00 -8.39 4.89
CA LYS A 122 5.16 -9.46 4.32
C LYS A 122 4.77 -9.19 2.87
N VAL A 123 4.42 -7.95 2.53
CA VAL A 123 4.10 -7.56 1.14
C VAL A 123 5.30 -7.78 0.22
N THR A 124 6.52 -7.42 0.66
CA THR A 124 7.75 -7.66 -0.10
C THR A 124 7.98 -9.16 -0.34
N THR A 125 7.84 -9.99 0.69
CA THR A 125 7.98 -11.46 0.56
C THR A 125 6.96 -12.02 -0.42
N LEU A 126 5.67 -11.68 -0.25
CA LEU A 126 4.60 -12.17 -1.13
C LEU A 126 4.80 -11.74 -2.60
N THR A 127 5.36 -10.55 -2.82
CA THR A 127 5.69 -10.07 -4.17
C THR A 127 6.80 -10.93 -4.81
N ALA A 128 7.83 -11.30 -4.05
CA ALA A 128 8.90 -12.17 -4.52
C ALA A 128 8.42 -13.61 -4.79
N ASP A 129 7.56 -14.13 -3.91
CA ASP A 129 6.95 -15.46 -4.08
C ASP A 129 6.08 -15.50 -5.34
N LEU A 130 5.28 -14.46 -5.59
CA LEU A 130 4.46 -14.34 -6.79
C LEU A 130 5.32 -14.30 -8.06
N ALA A 131 6.42 -13.53 -8.06
CA ALA A 131 7.35 -13.49 -9.19
C ALA A 131 7.96 -14.87 -9.48
N THR A 132 8.33 -15.60 -8.42
CA THR A 132 8.85 -16.98 -8.52
C THR A 132 7.81 -17.93 -9.08
N ALA A 133 6.56 -17.86 -8.59
CA ALA A 133 5.45 -18.68 -9.07
C ALA A 133 5.17 -18.43 -10.55
N ASN A 134 5.14 -17.16 -10.98
CA ASN A 134 4.97 -16.79 -12.39
C ASN A 134 6.11 -17.33 -13.27
N GLY A 135 7.36 -17.31 -12.78
CA GLY A 135 8.48 -17.93 -13.48
C GLY A 135 8.27 -19.43 -13.71
N LYS A 136 7.81 -20.17 -12.68
CA LYS A 136 7.51 -21.61 -12.79
C LYS A 136 6.38 -21.89 -13.77
N VAL A 137 5.34 -21.07 -13.80
CA VAL A 137 4.23 -21.20 -14.77
C VAL A 137 4.75 -21.06 -16.20
N THR A 138 5.55 -20.03 -16.48
CA THR A 138 6.15 -19.82 -17.81
C THR A 138 7.02 -21.00 -18.24
N THR A 139 7.88 -21.52 -17.37
CA THR A 139 8.72 -22.68 -17.68
C THR A 139 7.89 -23.94 -17.94
N THR A 140 6.82 -24.14 -17.16
CA THR A 140 5.91 -25.28 -17.33
C THR A 140 5.16 -25.19 -18.65
N GLN A 141 4.68 -24.00 -19.03
CA GLN A 141 4.03 -23.77 -20.31
C GLN A 141 4.96 -24.09 -21.48
N ALA A 142 6.20 -23.59 -21.45
CA ALA A 142 7.18 -23.88 -22.49
C ALA A 142 7.49 -25.39 -22.61
N SER A 143 7.55 -26.10 -21.48
CA SER A 143 7.75 -27.55 -21.46
C SER A 143 6.57 -28.31 -22.05
N LEU A 144 5.33 -27.86 -21.76
CA LEU A 144 4.11 -28.42 -22.33
C LEU A 144 4.05 -28.20 -23.85
N ASP A 145 4.37 -27.00 -24.32
CA ASP A 145 4.39 -26.68 -25.75
C ASP A 145 5.41 -27.56 -26.48
N LYS A 146 6.59 -27.76 -25.90
CA LYS A 146 7.60 -28.66 -26.45
C LYS A 146 7.10 -30.10 -26.51
N ALA A 147 6.49 -30.60 -25.43
CA ALA A 147 5.94 -31.95 -25.40
C ALA A 147 4.84 -32.16 -26.45
N ASN A 148 4.00 -31.15 -26.69
CA ASN A 148 2.96 -31.19 -27.72
C ASN A 148 3.56 -31.25 -29.14
N LEU A 149 4.64 -30.50 -29.40
CA LEU A 149 5.37 -30.57 -30.67
C LEU A 149 6.02 -31.94 -30.88
N ASP A 150 6.67 -32.47 -29.84
CA ASP A 150 7.29 -33.80 -29.89
C ASP A 150 6.24 -34.90 -30.12
N LEU A 151 5.07 -34.80 -29.48
CA LEU A 151 3.94 -35.70 -29.69
C LEU A 151 3.41 -35.64 -31.13
N ALA A 152 3.26 -34.43 -31.69
CA ALA A 152 2.82 -34.26 -33.07
C ALA A 152 3.82 -34.88 -34.06
N ALA A 153 5.12 -34.67 -33.85
CA ALA A 153 6.17 -35.28 -34.68
C ALA A 153 6.18 -36.81 -34.58
N ALA A 154 5.97 -37.36 -33.38
CA ALA A 154 5.85 -38.80 -33.17
C ALA A 154 4.61 -39.39 -33.88
N LEU A 155 3.48 -38.69 -33.86
CA LEU A 155 2.26 -39.13 -34.55
C LEU A 155 2.46 -39.19 -36.07
N VAL A 156 3.11 -38.19 -36.66
CA VAL A 156 3.46 -38.18 -38.09
C VAL A 156 4.36 -39.38 -38.39
N THR A 157 5.42 -39.57 -37.61
CA THR A 157 6.37 -40.68 -37.77
C THR A 157 5.65 -42.04 -37.71
N ASN A 158 4.79 -42.27 -36.72
CA ASN A 158 4.03 -43.51 -36.57
C ASN A 158 3.07 -43.73 -37.75
N THR A 159 2.44 -42.67 -38.25
CA THR A 159 1.53 -42.76 -39.42
C THR A 159 2.29 -43.15 -40.67
N THR A 160 3.47 -42.55 -40.91
CA THR A 160 4.34 -42.91 -42.04
C THR A 160 4.83 -44.34 -41.92
N GLN A 161 5.30 -44.77 -40.74
CA GLN A 161 5.75 -46.14 -40.52
C GLN A 161 4.62 -47.15 -40.74
N ALA A 162 3.41 -46.87 -40.23
CA ALA A 162 2.24 -47.73 -40.44
C ALA A 162 1.91 -47.88 -41.94
N ALA A 163 2.02 -46.79 -42.72
CA ALA A 163 1.83 -46.84 -44.17
C ALA A 163 2.90 -47.72 -44.86
N THR A 164 4.18 -47.56 -44.50
CA THR A 164 5.27 -48.39 -45.04
C THR A 164 5.15 -49.86 -44.65
N ILE A 165 4.72 -50.18 -43.42
CA ILE A 165 4.49 -51.56 -43.00
C ILE A 165 3.38 -52.19 -43.86
N LYS A 166 2.30 -51.44 -44.12
CA LYS A 166 1.19 -51.92 -44.94
C LYS A 166 1.63 -52.23 -46.38
N THR A 167 2.51 -51.43 -46.99
CA THR A 167 3.00 -51.71 -48.34
C THR A 167 3.85 -52.98 -48.39
N ILE A 168 4.67 -53.23 -47.38
CA ILE A 168 5.53 -54.43 -47.30
C ILE A 168 4.72 -55.68 -46.94
N GLN A 169 3.75 -55.57 -46.03
CA GLN A 169 2.93 -56.69 -45.58
C GLN A 169 2.01 -57.21 -46.69
N TYR A 170 1.57 -56.32 -47.58
CA TYR A 170 0.66 -56.67 -48.65
C TYR A 170 1.20 -56.15 -50.00
N PRO A 171 2.24 -56.79 -50.55
CA PRO A 171 2.77 -56.40 -51.84
C PRO A 171 1.82 -56.85 -52.96
N ARG A 172 1.91 -56.19 -54.12
CA ARG A 172 1.07 -56.45 -55.29
C ARG A 172 1.88 -56.50 -56.57
N HIS A 173 1.32 -57.06 -57.63
CA HIS A 173 1.93 -56.94 -58.96
C HIS A 173 1.67 -55.56 -59.57
N PHE A 174 2.26 -55.26 -60.73
CA PHE A 174 2.07 -53.99 -61.43
C PHE A 174 0.70 -53.98 -62.15
N ASN A 175 -0.01 -52.85 -62.11
CA ASN A 175 -1.28 -52.63 -62.81
C ASN A 175 -1.08 -52.28 -64.28
N SER A 176 0.08 -51.74 -64.65
CA SER A 176 0.36 -51.34 -66.03
C SER A 176 1.84 -51.39 -66.34
N TYR A 177 2.17 -51.48 -67.62
CA TYR A 177 3.55 -51.45 -68.09
C TYR A 177 4.21 -50.11 -67.71
N ALA A 178 3.45 -49.01 -67.77
CA ALA A 178 3.90 -47.69 -67.35
C ALA A 178 4.28 -47.66 -65.87
N GLU A 179 3.52 -48.31 -64.99
CA GLU A 179 3.85 -48.41 -63.56
C GLU A 179 5.16 -49.18 -63.34
N LEU A 180 5.35 -50.30 -64.04
CA LEU A 180 6.60 -51.06 -64.01
C LEU A 180 7.78 -50.22 -64.47
N THR A 181 7.69 -49.57 -65.63
CA THR A 181 8.81 -48.75 -66.14
C THR A 181 9.07 -47.52 -65.31
N ASN A 182 8.05 -46.92 -64.69
CA ASN A 182 8.22 -45.80 -63.77
C ASN A 182 8.90 -46.22 -62.47
N PHE A 183 8.59 -47.42 -61.96
CA PHE A 183 9.30 -48.00 -60.83
C PHE A 183 10.77 -48.23 -61.18
N LEU A 184 11.05 -48.87 -62.32
CA LEU A 184 12.43 -49.15 -62.76
C LEU A 184 13.22 -47.87 -63.02
N ALA A 185 12.61 -46.82 -63.59
CA ALA A 185 13.27 -45.54 -63.83
C ALA A 185 13.66 -44.79 -62.54
N GLN A 186 13.00 -45.10 -61.42
CA GLN A 186 13.33 -44.56 -60.10
C GLN A 186 14.30 -45.45 -59.32
N ASP A 187 14.47 -46.69 -59.76
CA ASP A 187 15.42 -47.61 -59.19
C ASP A 187 16.84 -47.28 -59.66
N ASP A 188 17.82 -47.45 -58.77
CA ASP A 188 19.24 -47.23 -59.04
C ASP A 188 20.05 -48.54 -59.03
N THR A 189 19.42 -49.72 -59.11
CA THR A 189 20.15 -51.01 -58.99
C THR A 189 21.17 -51.20 -60.11
N ASN A 190 20.88 -50.70 -61.31
CA ASN A 190 21.77 -50.78 -62.47
C ASN A 190 22.88 -49.70 -62.46
N THR A 191 22.64 -48.54 -61.85
CA THR A 191 23.50 -47.34 -61.92
C THR A 191 24.32 -47.09 -60.66
N ASN A 192 23.86 -47.56 -59.49
CA ASN A 192 24.55 -47.32 -58.24
C ASN A 192 25.85 -48.14 -58.13
N PRO A 193 27.01 -47.50 -57.94
CA PRO A 193 28.31 -48.19 -57.94
C PRO A 193 28.49 -49.17 -56.77
N ALA A 194 27.71 -49.01 -55.69
CA ALA A 194 27.70 -49.95 -54.57
C ALA A 194 27.18 -51.35 -54.97
N TYR A 195 26.45 -51.45 -56.10
CA TYR A 195 25.90 -52.69 -56.63
C TYR A 195 26.63 -53.18 -57.88
N SER A 196 27.90 -52.79 -58.06
CA SER A 196 28.78 -53.14 -59.19
C SER A 196 29.12 -54.64 -59.35
N GLY A 197 28.45 -55.51 -58.59
CA GLY A 197 28.58 -56.96 -58.65
C GLY A 197 27.90 -57.61 -59.86
N SER A 198 27.89 -58.95 -59.85
CA SER A 198 27.26 -59.76 -60.91
C SER A 198 25.76 -59.51 -60.99
N ALA A 199 25.15 -59.84 -62.14
CA ALA A 199 23.70 -59.73 -62.37
C ALA A 199 22.86 -60.40 -61.27
N ASN A 200 23.43 -61.40 -60.60
CA ASN A 200 22.83 -62.11 -59.47
C ASN A 200 22.54 -61.18 -58.27
N ILE A 201 23.51 -60.33 -57.92
CA ILE A 201 23.38 -59.37 -56.82
C ILE A 201 22.35 -58.31 -57.17
N LYS A 202 22.36 -57.84 -58.43
CA LYS A 202 21.40 -56.85 -58.92
C LYS A 202 19.97 -57.39 -58.93
N ALA A 203 19.75 -58.63 -59.36
CA ALA A 203 18.41 -59.24 -59.35
C ALA A 203 17.80 -59.32 -57.94
N TYR A 204 18.60 -59.73 -56.95
CA TYR A 204 18.18 -59.79 -55.55
C TYR A 204 17.90 -58.40 -54.97
N ILE A 205 18.75 -57.42 -55.26
CA ILE A 205 18.55 -56.04 -54.78
C ILE A 205 17.28 -55.43 -55.38
N LEU A 206 17.05 -55.64 -56.67
CA LEU A 206 15.86 -55.16 -57.37
C LEU A 206 14.58 -55.79 -56.78
N GLU A 207 14.60 -57.08 -56.44
CA GLU A 207 13.50 -57.75 -55.75
C GLU A 207 13.21 -57.10 -54.38
N VAL A 208 14.24 -56.90 -53.55
CA VAL A 208 14.09 -56.29 -52.23
C VAL A 208 13.56 -54.85 -52.33
N LYS A 209 14.01 -54.09 -53.31
CA LYS A 209 13.55 -52.72 -53.53
C LYS A 209 12.11 -52.68 -54.03
N ALA A 210 11.74 -53.58 -54.94
CA ALA A 210 10.35 -53.72 -55.36
C ALA A 210 9.45 -54.05 -54.17
N LEU A 211 9.83 -54.99 -53.32
CA LEU A 211 9.08 -55.34 -52.12
C LEU A 211 8.90 -54.15 -51.18
N ARG A 212 9.95 -53.36 -50.96
CA ARG A 212 9.89 -52.13 -50.15
C ARG A 212 9.00 -51.05 -50.76
N ALA A 213 8.89 -51.02 -52.09
CA ALA A 213 7.96 -50.18 -52.82
C ALA A 213 6.53 -50.76 -52.88
N GLY A 214 6.28 -51.93 -52.28
CA GLY A 214 4.97 -52.61 -52.27
C GLY A 214 4.70 -53.46 -53.52
N PHE A 215 5.73 -53.78 -54.28
CA PHE A 215 5.63 -54.57 -55.51
C PHE A 215 6.24 -55.97 -55.36
N ILE A 216 5.66 -56.92 -56.10
CA ILE A 216 6.20 -58.27 -56.27
C ILE A 216 7.00 -58.31 -57.56
N LEU A 217 8.31 -58.54 -57.45
CA LEU A 217 9.25 -58.63 -58.57
C LEU A 217 10.32 -59.72 -58.29
N PRO A 218 9.92 -61.00 -58.18
CA PRO A 218 10.80 -62.06 -57.73
C PRO A 218 11.94 -62.31 -58.71
N ALA A 219 13.09 -62.73 -58.19
CA ALA A 219 14.18 -63.24 -59.00
C ALA A 219 13.74 -64.51 -59.76
N TYR A 220 14.17 -64.57 -61.01
CA TYR A 220 13.86 -65.62 -61.98
C TYR A 220 15.17 -66.12 -62.59
N ILE A 221 15.39 -67.42 -62.51
CA ILE A 221 16.61 -68.10 -62.95
C ILE A 221 16.31 -68.88 -64.22
N THR A 222 17.11 -68.66 -65.26
CA THR A 222 17.16 -69.52 -66.45
C THR A 222 18.58 -69.99 -66.70
N TRP A 223 18.74 -71.05 -67.46
CA TRP A 223 20.07 -71.56 -67.81
C TRP A 223 20.06 -72.12 -69.24
N ASP A 224 21.23 -72.12 -69.85
CA ASP A 224 21.52 -72.88 -71.06
C ASP A 224 22.75 -73.76 -70.84
N THR A 225 23.33 -74.29 -71.93
CA THR A 225 24.52 -75.16 -71.88
C THR A 225 25.75 -74.48 -71.26
N TYR A 226 25.82 -73.14 -71.27
CA TYR A 226 27.02 -72.38 -70.94
C TYR A 226 26.83 -71.41 -69.76
N TYR A 227 25.62 -70.91 -69.53
CA TYR A 227 25.38 -69.82 -68.58
C TYR A 227 24.12 -70.00 -67.75
N ILE A 228 24.15 -69.43 -66.54
CA ILE A 228 22.99 -69.17 -65.69
C ILE A 228 22.68 -67.68 -65.79
N TYR A 229 21.43 -67.35 -66.07
CA TYR A 229 20.93 -65.98 -66.17
C TYR A 229 19.97 -65.69 -65.03
N LEU A 230 20.25 -64.65 -64.25
CA LEU A 230 19.37 -64.12 -63.21
C LEU A 230 18.71 -62.83 -63.71
N ASN A 231 17.39 -62.83 -63.73
CA ASN A 231 16.54 -61.69 -64.07
C ASN A 231 15.48 -61.54 -62.98
N ASN A 232 14.60 -60.55 -63.10
CA ASN A 232 13.37 -60.52 -62.33
C ASN A 232 12.16 -60.74 -63.25
N ILE A 233 11.06 -61.24 -62.70
CA ILE A 233 9.81 -61.39 -63.44
C ILE A 233 8.74 -60.45 -62.88
N ALA A 234 8.23 -59.57 -63.73
CA ALA A 234 7.17 -58.63 -63.41
C ALA A 234 5.85 -59.14 -64.00
N LEU A 235 4.84 -59.25 -63.13
CA LEU A 235 3.47 -59.46 -63.55
C LEU A 235 2.80 -58.10 -63.75
N VAL A 236 2.25 -57.89 -64.94
CA VAL A 236 1.59 -56.66 -65.37
C VAL A 236 0.25 -57.04 -66.00
N GLY A 237 -0.85 -56.83 -65.28
CA GLY A 237 -2.16 -57.33 -65.70
C GLY A 237 -2.17 -58.85 -65.81
N ASP A 238 -2.35 -59.39 -67.02
CA ASP A 238 -2.29 -60.82 -67.32
C ASP A 238 -0.95 -61.28 -67.89
N SER A 239 0.04 -60.38 -68.03
CA SER A 239 1.26 -60.64 -68.79
C SER A 239 2.50 -60.65 -67.90
N LEU A 240 3.41 -61.59 -68.18
CA LEU A 240 4.71 -61.71 -67.55
C LEU A 240 5.79 -61.06 -68.41
N TYR A 241 6.59 -60.21 -67.78
CA TYR A 241 7.71 -59.52 -68.37
C TYR A 241 9.00 -59.87 -67.63
N LYS A 242 10.04 -60.21 -68.37
CA LYS A 242 11.39 -60.33 -67.86
C LYS A 242 12.00 -58.94 -67.72
N VAL A 243 12.55 -58.64 -66.56
CA VAL A 243 13.30 -57.41 -66.27
C VAL A 243 14.77 -57.76 -66.10
N THR A 244 15.63 -57.10 -66.88
CA THR A 244 17.07 -57.28 -66.82
C THR A 244 17.65 -56.29 -65.80
N PRO A 245 18.10 -56.71 -64.62
CA PRO A 245 18.46 -55.80 -63.51
C PRO A 245 19.74 -55.00 -63.76
N SER A 246 20.51 -55.36 -64.79
CA SER A 246 21.72 -54.62 -65.19
C SER A 246 21.43 -53.42 -66.10
N THR A 247 20.25 -53.36 -66.72
CA THR A 247 19.91 -52.37 -67.76
C THR A 247 18.49 -51.84 -67.67
N ASP A 248 17.68 -52.36 -66.75
CA ASP A 248 16.23 -52.17 -66.64
C ASP A 248 15.44 -52.53 -67.92
N ALA A 249 16.05 -53.31 -68.81
CA ALA A 249 15.40 -53.73 -70.03
C ALA A 249 14.24 -54.69 -69.71
N VAL A 250 13.03 -54.32 -70.15
CA VAL A 250 11.81 -55.11 -69.98
C VAL A 250 11.49 -55.84 -71.28
N THR A 251 11.32 -57.16 -71.22
CA THR A 251 11.04 -58.01 -72.39
C THR A 251 9.82 -58.90 -72.11
N TYR A 252 8.84 -58.91 -73.00
CA TYR A 252 7.68 -59.79 -72.91
C TYR A 252 8.10 -61.27 -72.84
N GLN A 253 7.41 -62.09 -72.05
CA GLN A 253 7.65 -63.54 -71.96
C GLN A 253 6.41 -64.32 -72.37
N VAL A 254 5.32 -64.18 -71.60
CA VAL A 254 4.11 -65.00 -71.74
C VAL A 254 2.92 -64.27 -71.10
N ALA A 255 1.70 -64.64 -71.46
CA ALA A 255 0.47 -64.19 -70.79
C ALA A 255 -0.26 -65.36 -70.12
N PHE A 256 -0.91 -65.08 -69.00
CA PHE A 256 -1.88 -65.96 -68.36
C PHE A 256 -3.22 -65.92 -69.11
N ALA A 257 -3.98 -67.02 -69.04
CA ALA A 257 -5.34 -67.06 -69.61
C ALA A 257 -6.31 -66.10 -68.90
N THR A 258 -6.07 -65.81 -67.62
CA THR A 258 -6.83 -64.85 -66.81
C THR A 258 -5.87 -64.09 -65.89
N ALA A 259 -6.08 -62.78 -65.74
CA ALA A 259 -5.29 -61.97 -64.84
C ALA A 259 -5.45 -62.46 -63.38
N PRO A 260 -4.36 -62.69 -62.64
CA PRO A 260 -4.43 -62.94 -61.21
C PRO A 260 -4.97 -61.70 -60.46
N PRO A 261 -5.51 -61.88 -59.23
CA PRO A 261 -6.06 -60.78 -58.46
C PRO A 261 -4.97 -59.76 -58.10
N SER A 262 -5.29 -58.48 -58.30
CA SER A 262 -4.36 -57.37 -58.12
C SER A 262 -4.11 -56.97 -56.66
N TYR A 263 -5.09 -57.20 -55.76
CA TYR A 263 -4.97 -57.04 -54.31
C TYR A 263 -6.24 -57.46 -53.55
N PRO A 264 -6.15 -57.96 -52.31
CA PRO A 264 -4.97 -58.62 -51.74
C PRO A 264 -4.75 -59.95 -52.49
N ILE A 265 -3.49 -60.37 -52.66
CA ILE A 265 -3.22 -61.74 -53.07
C ILE A 265 -3.78 -62.61 -51.94
N PRO A 266 -4.77 -63.48 -52.21
CA PRO A 266 -5.36 -64.28 -51.17
C PRO A 266 -4.26 -65.13 -50.52
N LEU A 267 -3.96 -64.85 -49.25
CA LEU A 267 -3.17 -65.75 -48.43
C LEU A 267 -4.04 -67.00 -48.19
N PRO A 268 -3.51 -68.22 -48.33
CA PRO A 268 -4.22 -69.42 -47.91
C PRO A 268 -4.53 -69.40 -46.41
#